data_AF-A0A1M7L5T2-F1
#
_entry.id   AF-A0A1M7L5T2-F1
#
_cell.length_a   1.000
_cell.length_b   1.000
_cell.length_c   1.000
_cell.angle_alpha   90.00
_cell.angle_beta   90.00
_cell.angle_gamma   90.00
#
_symmetry.space_group_name_H-M   'P 1'
#
loop_
_entity.id
_entity.type
_entity.pdbx_description
1 polymer ?
#
loop_
_entity_poly.entity_id
_entity_poly.type
_entity_poly.pdbx_seq_one_letter_code
_entity_poly.pdbx_strand_id
1 'polypeptide(L)'
;MTKPVSSHQLIRYVVGYVFITSALMKLVISDFTGVFANLGIPSPEITVLIVGITELIAGLFIIFNYYVKRAVIPLLIIIIAAIILTKIPILYSGIFQFAFEARLDIVMLFLLYILWKK
;
A
#
# COMPACT_ATOMS: atom_id res chain seq x y z
N MET A 1 4.00 -4.59 -34.43
CA MET A 1 4.11 -5.75 -33.51
C MET A 1 4.22 -5.22 -32.09
N THR A 2 3.16 -5.34 -31.29
CA THR A 2 3.20 -5.00 -29.86
C THR A 2 4.10 -6.01 -29.15
N LYS A 3 5.17 -5.56 -28.50
CA LYS A 3 5.99 -6.45 -27.67
C LYS A 3 5.08 -7.09 -26.60
N PRO A 4 5.18 -8.41 -26.35
CA PRO A 4 4.38 -9.06 -25.32
C PRO A 4 4.70 -8.44 -23.96
N VAL A 5 3.66 -8.20 -23.16
CA VAL A 5 3.82 -7.65 -21.81
C VAL A 5 4.47 -8.70 -20.92
N SER A 6 5.60 -8.36 -20.32
CA SER A 6 6.30 -9.25 -19.39
C SER A 6 5.53 -9.38 -18.07
N SER A 7 5.58 -10.54 -17.41
CA SER A 7 5.00 -10.76 -16.08
C SER A 7 5.47 -9.70 -15.06
N HIS A 8 6.69 -9.18 -15.20
CA HIS A 8 7.18 -8.09 -14.37
C HIS A 8 6.40 -6.77 -14.58
N GLN A 9 6.11 -6.42 -15.84
CA GLN A 9 5.36 -5.21 -16.15
C GLN A 9 3.94 -5.31 -15.59
N LEU A 10 3.31 -6.50 -15.68
CA LEU A 10 2.02 -6.77 -15.05
C LEU A 10 2.07 -6.54 -13.54
N ILE A 11 3.06 -7.09 -12.83
CA ILE A 11 3.21 -6.87 -11.38
C ILE A 11 3.33 -5.36 -11.07
N ARG A 12 4.11 -4.61 -11.86
CA ARG A 12 4.25 -3.16 -11.65
C ARG A 12 2.93 -2.42 -11.81
N TYR A 13 2.18 -2.73 -12.86
CA TYR A 13 0.89 -2.07 -13.10
C TYR A 13 -0.15 -2.41 -12.03
N VAL A 14 -0.21 -3.68 -11.60
CA VAL A 14 -1.13 -4.10 -10.53
C VAL A 14 -0.75 -3.46 -9.20
N VAL A 15 0.54 -3.46 -8.83
CA VAL A 15 1.01 -2.81 -7.60
C VAL A 15 0.75 -1.31 -7.63
N GLY A 16 1.08 -0.66 -8.75
CA GLY A 16 0.84 0.77 -8.93
C GLY A 16 -0.64 1.13 -8.84
N TYR A 17 -1.52 0.33 -9.46
CA TYR A 17 -2.97 0.50 -9.37
C TYR A 17 -3.46 0.46 -7.91
N VAL A 18 -3.06 -0.54 -7.13
CA VAL A 18 -3.48 -0.69 -5.73
C VAL A 18 -3.07 0.53 -4.90
N PHE A 19 -1.82 0.99 -5.03
CA PHE A 19 -1.34 2.13 -4.25
C PHE A 19 -1.93 3.46 -4.70
N ILE A 20 -2.08 3.69 -6.00
CA ILE A 20 -2.70 4.93 -6.50
C ILE A 20 -4.17 5.00 -6.08
N THR A 21 -4.91 3.90 -6.20
CA THR A 21 -6.32 3.88 -5.76
C THR A 21 -6.44 4.08 -4.26
N SER A 22 -5.62 3.40 -3.46
CA SER A 22 -5.52 3.63 -2.00
C SER A 22 -5.21 5.09 -1.66
N ALA A 23 -4.24 5.70 -2.34
CA ALA A 23 -3.86 7.08 -2.13
C ALA A 23 -5.00 8.05 -2.43
N LEU A 24 -5.66 7.87 -3.58
CA LEU A 24 -6.80 8.70 -3.96
C LEU A 24 -7.93 8.59 -2.94
N MET A 25 -8.22 7.39 -2.43
CA MET A 25 -9.22 7.22 -1.37
C MET A 25 -8.84 8.01 -0.11
N LYS A 26 -7.57 7.95 0.33
CA LYS A 26 -7.07 8.71 1.50
C LYS A 26 -7.08 10.23 1.31
N LEU A 27 -6.83 10.70 0.08
CA LEU A 27 -6.73 12.14 -0.23
C LEU A 27 -8.09 12.78 -0.54
N VAL A 28 -9.04 12.01 -1.06
CA VAL A 28 -10.37 12.51 -1.48
C VAL A 28 -11.42 12.30 -0.40
N ILE A 29 -11.35 11.21 0.36
CA ILE A 29 -12.38 10.85 1.35
C ILE A 29 -11.94 11.32 2.74
N SER A 30 -12.68 12.27 3.29
CA SER A 30 -12.43 12.88 4.61
C SER A 30 -12.47 11.86 5.77
N ASP A 31 -13.20 10.76 5.58
CA ASP A 31 -13.50 9.75 6.60
C ASP A 31 -12.26 8.95 7.08
N PHE A 32 -11.17 8.96 6.28
CA PHE A 32 -9.91 8.31 6.68
C PHE A 32 -9.24 8.99 7.87
N THR A 33 -9.51 10.27 8.11
CA THR A 33 -8.99 10.97 9.29
C THR A 33 -9.57 10.39 10.59
N GLY A 34 -10.87 10.05 10.59
CA GLY A 34 -11.55 9.38 11.71
C GLY A 34 -11.00 7.99 11.97
N VAL A 35 -10.69 7.23 10.92
CA VAL A 35 -10.04 5.91 11.06
C VAL A 35 -8.67 6.05 11.72
N PHE A 36 -7.83 7.00 11.27
CA PHE A 36 -6.50 7.21 11.85
C PHE A 36 -6.55 7.76 13.28
N ALA A 37 -7.55 8.58 13.61
CA ALA A 37 -7.80 9.03 14.97
C ALA A 37 -8.12 7.86 15.91
N ASN A 38 -8.97 6.93 15.47
CA ASN A 38 -9.31 5.72 16.23
C ASN A 38 -8.11 4.77 16.42
N LEU A 39 -7.13 4.81 15.52
CA LEU A 39 -5.88 4.05 15.64
C LEU A 39 -4.88 4.66 16.65
N GLY A 40 -5.19 5.82 17.25
CA GLY A 40 -4.33 6.48 18.24
C GLY A 40 -3.10 7.16 17.63
N ILE A 41 -3.13 7.48 16.34
CA ILE A 41 -2.01 8.13 15.64
C ILE A 41 -1.97 9.62 16.02
N PRO A 42 -0.81 10.18 16.41
CA PRO A 42 -0.68 11.61 16.67
C PRO A 42 -0.88 12.41 15.38
N SER A 43 -1.74 13.43 15.43
CA SER A 43 -2.11 14.28 14.28
C SER A 43 -2.59 13.49 13.05
N PRO A 44 -3.75 12.81 13.13
CA PRO A 44 -4.28 11.93 12.08
C PRO A 44 -4.36 12.57 10.70
N GLU A 45 -4.76 13.85 10.63
CA GLU A 45 -4.90 14.59 9.38
C GLU A 45 -3.59 14.69 8.61
N ILE A 46 -2.51 15.04 9.31
CA ILE A 46 -1.17 15.18 8.72
C ILE A 46 -0.65 13.82 8.30
N THR A 47 -0.83 12.79 9.12
CA THR A 47 -0.36 11.43 8.79
C THR A 47 -1.09 10.86 7.57
N VAL A 48 -2.42 11.01 7.49
CA VAL A 48 -3.21 10.54 6.34
C VAL A 48 -2.72 11.23 5.05
N LEU A 49 -2.48 12.54 5.11
CA LEU A 49 -1.98 13.30 3.97
C LEU A 49 -0.58 12.86 3.54
N ILE A 50 0.36 12.67 4.49
CA ILE A 50 1.72 12.20 4.20
C ILE A 50 1.68 10.79 3.58
N VAL A 51 0.92 9.87 4.17
CA VAL A 51 0.79 8.49 3.67
C VAL A 51 0.16 8.50 2.29
N GLY A 52 -0.94 9.23 2.09
CA GLY A 52 -1.62 9.34 0.80
C GLY A 52 -0.73 9.90 -0.30
N ILE A 53 -0.03 11.01 -0.05
CA ILE A 53 0.91 11.59 -1.03
C ILE A 53 2.05 10.63 -1.34
N THR A 54 2.60 9.97 -0.32
CA THR A 54 3.71 9.01 -0.49
C THR A 54 3.27 7.83 -1.34
N GLU A 55 2.09 7.26 -1.08
CA GLU A 55 1.51 6.18 -1.87
C GLU A 55 1.28 6.60 -3.32
N LEU A 56 0.77 7.81 -3.54
CA LEU A 56 0.49 8.34 -4.88
C LEU A 56 1.79 8.49 -5.70
N ILE A 57 2.78 9.18 -5.15
CA ILE A 57 4.05 9.45 -5.84
C ILE A 57 4.79 8.13 -6.11
N ALA A 58 4.88 7.25 -5.11
CA ALA A 58 5.55 5.96 -5.27
C ALA A 58 4.81 5.04 -6.25
N GLY A 59 3.47 5.03 -6.23
CA GLY A 59 2.65 4.28 -7.17
C GLY A 59 2.87 4.74 -8.62
N LEU A 60 2.91 6.06 -8.85
CA LEU A 60 3.21 6.62 -10.18
C LEU A 60 4.61 6.25 -10.65
N PHE A 61 5.62 6.35 -9.78
CA PHE A 61 6.98 5.92 -10.08
C PHE A 61 7.07 4.43 -10.46
N ILE A 62 6.32 3.56 -9.77
CA ILE A 62 6.24 2.14 -10.12
C ILE A 62 5.62 1.93 -11.52
N ILE A 63 4.53 2.64 -11.86
CA ILE A 63 3.87 2.54 -13.18
C ILE A 63 4.78 3.04 -14.31
N PHE A 64 5.44 4.19 -14.12
CA PHE A 64 6.32 4.80 -15.13
C PHE A 64 7.72 4.18 -15.20
N ASN A 65 8.01 3.17 -14.38
CA ASN A 65 9.32 2.49 -14.32
C ASN A 65 10.45 3.39 -13.82
N TYR A 66 10.13 4.40 -13.03
CA TYR A 66 11.09 5.39 -12.56
C TYR A 66 11.45 5.12 -11.11
N TYR A 67 12.75 4.95 -10.81
CA TYR A 67 13.25 4.68 -9.45
C TYR A 67 12.46 3.62 -8.65
N VAL A 68 12.00 2.55 -9.31
CA VAL A 68 11.12 1.52 -8.72
C VAL A 68 11.66 1.00 -7.38
N LYS A 69 12.96 0.67 -7.29
CA LYS A 69 13.57 0.19 -6.04
C LYS A 69 13.45 1.17 -4.87
N ARG A 70 13.57 2.47 -5.14
CA ARG A 70 13.43 3.51 -4.11
C ARG A 70 11.97 3.76 -3.77
N ALA A 71 11.08 3.72 -4.75
CA ALA A 71 9.64 3.87 -4.55
C ALA A 71 9.04 2.71 -3.74
N VAL A 72 9.60 1.50 -3.84
CA VAL A 72 9.12 0.34 -3.10
C VAL A 72 9.40 0.43 -1.59
N ILE A 73 10.51 1.04 -1.17
CA ILE A 73 10.89 1.15 0.26
C ILE A 73 9.80 1.84 1.10
N PRO A 74 9.32 3.06 0.76
CA PRO A 74 8.27 3.71 1.54
C PRO A 74 6.96 2.93 1.49
N LEU A 75 6.61 2.30 0.36
CA LEU A 75 5.41 1.48 0.25
C LEU A 75 5.46 0.22 1.14
N LEU A 76 6.63 -0.40 1.28
CA LEU A 76 6.83 -1.52 2.20
C LEU A 76 6.61 -1.08 3.65
N ILE A 77 7.16 0.08 4.04
CA ILE A 77 6.98 0.63 5.39
C ILE A 77 5.49 0.87 5.66
N ILE A 78 4.77 1.44 4.71
CA ILE A 78 3.33 1.72 4.85
C ILE A 78 2.52 0.43 4.99
N ILE A 79 2.79 -0.61 4.18
CA ILE A 79 2.10 -1.89 4.30
C ILE A 79 2.39 -2.57 5.64
N ILE A 80 3.64 -2.56 6.10
CA ILE A 80 4.01 -3.12 7.41
C ILE A 80 3.28 -2.36 8.54
N ALA A 81 3.28 -1.04 8.49
CA ALA A 81 2.55 -0.22 9.46
C ALA A 81 1.04 -0.51 9.43
N ALA A 82 0.44 -0.64 8.24
CA ALA A 82 -0.97 -0.98 8.09
C ALA A 82 -1.30 -2.36 8.69
N ILE A 83 -0.46 -3.38 8.47
CA ILE A 83 -0.64 -4.71 9.07
C ILE A 83 -0.58 -4.62 10.59
N ILE A 84 0.43 -3.92 11.14
CA ILE A 84 0.62 -3.80 12.59
C ILE A 84 -0.56 -3.08 13.25
N LEU A 85 -0.97 -1.94 12.68
CA LEU A 85 -1.97 -1.07 13.31
C LEU A 85 -3.40 -1.57 13.11
N THR A 86 -3.70 -2.18 11.96
CA THR A 86 -5.10 -2.51 11.61
C THR A 86 -5.39 -4.00 11.63
N LYS A 87 -4.41 -4.87 11.37
CA LYS A 87 -4.64 -6.31 11.19
C LYS A 87 -4.25 -7.13 12.41
N ILE A 88 -3.15 -6.80 13.10
CA ILE A 88 -2.77 -7.51 14.33
C ILE A 88 -3.89 -7.50 15.39
N PRO A 89 -4.64 -6.41 15.63
CA PRO A 89 -5.76 -6.44 16.56
C PRO A 89 -6.87 -7.44 16.16
N ILE A 90 -7.04 -7.70 14.86
CA ILE A 90 -8.02 -8.67 14.34
C ILE A 90 -7.59 -10.11 14.67
N LEU A 91 -6.30 -10.36 14.92
CA LEU A 91 -5.81 -11.69 15.29
C LEU A 91 -6.48 -12.22 16.56
N TYR A 92 -6.85 -11.33 17.49
CA TYR A 92 -7.61 -11.68 18.69
C TYR A 92 -9.03 -12.18 18.40
N SER A 93 -9.59 -11.85 17.24
CA SER A 93 -10.90 -12.33 16.78
C SER A 93 -10.85 -13.66 16.03
N GLY A 94 -9.65 -14.12 15.65
CA GLY A 94 -9.44 -15.42 15.01
C GLY A 94 -8.50 -15.38 13.80
N ILE A 95 -7.77 -16.48 13.59
CA ILE A 95 -6.74 -16.60 12.54
C ILE A 95 -7.36 -16.52 11.14
N PHE A 96 -8.53 -17.13 10.92
CA PHE A 96 -9.21 -17.09 9.62
C PHE A 96 -9.71 -15.70 9.27
N GLN A 97 -10.23 -14.94 10.25
CA GLN A 97 -10.67 -13.57 10.04
C GLN A 97 -9.48 -12.66 9.72
N PHE A 98 -8.39 -12.81 10.46
CA PHE A 98 -7.13 -12.12 10.15
C PHE A 98 -6.64 -12.41 8.74
N ALA A 99 -6.56 -13.69 8.35
CA ALA A 99 -6.07 -14.09 7.04
C ALA A 99 -6.95 -13.52 5.92
N PHE A 100 -8.27 -13.48 6.13
CA PHE A 100 -9.19 -12.89 5.17
C PHE A 100 -8.98 -11.38 5.08
N GLU A 101 -8.94 -10.65 6.19
CA GLU A 101 -8.81 -9.19 6.19
C GLU A 101 -7.44 -8.69 5.75
N ALA A 102 -6.37 -9.43 6.01
CA ALA A 102 -5.00 -9.08 5.64
C ALA A 102 -4.57 -9.58 4.25
N ARG A 103 -5.47 -10.28 3.51
CA ARG A 103 -5.15 -10.91 2.23
C ARG A 103 -4.48 -9.96 1.22
N LEU A 104 -4.98 -8.73 1.12
CA LEU A 104 -4.46 -7.73 0.20
C LEU A 104 -3.07 -7.27 0.64
N ASP A 105 -2.91 -6.92 1.92
CA ASP A 105 -1.65 -6.45 2.49
C ASP A 105 -0.53 -7.49 2.34
N ILE A 106 -0.84 -8.77 2.60
CA ILE A 106 0.10 -9.88 2.45
C ILE A 106 0.54 -10.02 1.00
N VAL A 107 -0.39 -10.02 0.04
CA VAL A 107 -0.08 -10.09 -1.38
C VAL A 107 0.79 -8.90 -1.80
N MET A 108 0.41 -7.68 -1.38
CA MET A 108 1.16 -6.47 -1.71
C MET A 108 2.58 -6.48 -1.14
N LEU A 109 2.77 -7.00 0.07
CA LEU A 109 4.09 -7.16 0.69
C LEU A 109 5.00 -8.05 -0.16
N PHE A 110 4.50 -9.20 -0.64
CA PHE A 110 5.28 -10.08 -1.52
C PHE A 110 5.54 -9.47 -2.90
N LEU A 111 4.55 -8.82 -3.52
CA LEU A 111 4.74 -8.18 -4.83
C LEU A 111 5.74 -7.03 -4.75
N LEU A 112 5.68 -6.21 -3.70
CA LEU A 112 6.67 -5.17 -3.43
C LEU A 112 8.07 -5.77 -3.22
N TYR A 113 8.18 -6.85 -2.44
CA TYR A 113 9.47 -7.53 -2.26
C TYR A 113 10.07 -8.02 -3.59
N ILE A 114 9.24 -8.58 -4.47
CA ILE A 114 9.66 -9.01 -5.82
C ILE A 114 10.13 -7.81 -6.65
N LEU A 115 9.41 -6.68 -6.60
CA LEU A 115 9.80 -5.45 -7.30
C LEU A 115 11.06 -4.80 -6.74
N TRP A 116 11.35 -4.99 -5.46
CA TRP A 116 12.57 -4.48 -4.82
C TRP A 116 13.81 -5.29 -5.19
N LYS A 117 13.68 -6.62 -5.26
CA LYS A 117 14.78 -7.54 -5.55
C LYS A 117 15.32 -7.45 -6.97
N LYS A 118 14.50 -7.02 -7.93
CA LYS A 118 14.81 -6.99 -9.35
C LYS A 118 15.40 -5.64 -9.73
#